data_AF-A0A946MGP3-F1
#
_entry.id   AF-A0A946MGP3-F1
#
_cell.length_a   1.000
_cell.length_b   1.000
_cell.length_c   1.000
_cell.angle_alpha   90.00
_cell.angle_beta   90.00
_cell.angle_gamma   90.00
#
_symmetry.space_group_name_H-M   'P 1'
#
loop_
_entity.id
_entity.type
_entity.pdbx_description
1 polymer ?
#
loop_
_entity_poly.entity_id
_entity_poly.type
_entity_poly.pdbx_seq_one_letter_code
_entity_poly.pdbx_strand_id
1 'polypeptide(L)'
;MTETDWDQLLTGYLDNELTQQDRQRVEQRMINEPTYRAQFDDLKSLQTDIADLDFQPNKTTQWSELAPDVTSRSARSLGWLTYIASTLFLVGYGFYEFIIAETANAFVKTAVLGILLGLGLLLISVIKQRLVESKTDRYKDVQI
;
A
#
# COMPACT_ATOMS: atom_id res chain seq x y z
N MET A 1 11.66 12.73 50.55
CA MET A 1 11.51 12.46 49.11
C MET A 1 12.65 11.53 48.75
N THR A 2 12.33 10.36 48.21
CA THR A 2 13.37 9.39 47.81
C THR A 2 14.09 9.91 46.57
N GLU A 3 15.27 9.37 46.26
CA GLU A 3 16.03 9.73 45.05
C GLU A 3 15.21 9.44 43.78
N THR A 4 14.48 8.32 43.77
CA THR A 4 13.57 7.93 42.68
C THR A 4 12.39 8.89 42.49
N ASP A 5 11.83 9.45 43.57
CA ASP A 5 10.75 10.45 43.47
C ASP A 5 11.25 11.76 42.85
N TRP A 6 12.53 12.09 43.05
CA TRP A 6 13.15 13.28 42.49
C TRP A 6 13.40 13.13 40.99
N ASP A 7 13.93 11.98 40.56
CA ASP A 7 14.18 11.71 39.15
C ASP A 7 12.89 11.80 38.32
N GLN A 8 11.79 11.26 38.85
CA GLN A 8 10.48 11.34 38.20
C GLN A 8 9.98 12.78 38.04
N LEU A 9 10.16 13.61 39.07
CA LEU A 9 9.80 15.03 39.01
C LEU A 9 10.70 15.80 38.05
N LEU A 10 11.98 15.45 37.97
CA LEU A 10 12.94 16.11 37.09
C LEU A 10 12.66 15.81 35.61
N THR A 11 12.41 14.54 35.25
CA THR A 11 12.00 14.15 33.89
C THR A 11 10.64 14.76 33.53
N GLY A 12 9.66 14.71 34.44
CA GLY A 12 8.37 15.36 34.19
C GLY A 12 8.46 16.89 34.03
N TYR A 13 9.43 17.54 34.68
CA TYR A 13 9.70 18.97 34.49
C TYR A 13 10.32 19.23 33.10
N LEU A 14 11.25 18.37 32.65
CA LEU A 14 11.87 18.43 31.33
C LEU A 14 10.84 18.26 30.20
N ASP A 15 9.89 17.33 30.36
CA ASP A 15 8.82 17.04 29.40
C ASP A 15 7.61 17.98 29.53
N ASN A 16 7.67 18.94 30.46
CA ASN A 16 6.63 19.94 30.72
C ASN A 16 5.27 19.34 31.20
N GLU A 17 5.29 18.15 31.80
CA GLU A 17 4.10 17.40 32.25
C GLU A 17 3.71 17.66 33.72
N LEU A 18 4.53 18.38 34.48
CA LEU A 18 4.24 18.66 35.88
C LEU A 18 3.07 19.64 36.08
N THR A 19 2.31 19.39 37.15
CA THR A 19 1.39 20.36 37.73
C THR A 19 2.11 21.63 38.17
N GLN A 20 1.40 22.76 38.28
CA GLN A 20 2.04 24.02 38.75
C GLN A 20 2.67 23.89 40.13
N GLN A 21 2.06 23.12 41.03
CA GLN A 21 2.57 22.91 42.38
C GLN A 21 3.90 22.15 42.37
N ASP A 22 4.00 21.10 41.56
CA ASP A 22 5.20 20.27 41.49
C ASP A 22 6.32 20.96 40.72
N ARG A 23 5.97 21.76 39.72
CA ARG A 23 6.92 22.64 39.01
C ARG A 23 7.62 23.60 39.97
N GLN A 24 6.86 24.29 40.82
CA GLN A 24 7.44 25.21 41.81
C GLN A 24 8.37 24.49 42.81
N ARG A 25 8.04 23.24 43.18
CA ARG A 25 8.90 22.43 44.05
C ARG A 25 10.26 22.12 43.40
N VAL A 26 10.25 21.78 42.12
CA VAL A 26 11.48 21.51 41.34
C VAL A 26 12.31 22.79 41.22
N GLU A 27 11.70 23.90 40.83
CA GLU A 27 12.39 25.20 40.70
C GLU A 27 13.03 25.66 42.01
N GLN A 28 12.28 25.60 43.12
CA GLN A 28 12.82 25.96 44.43
C GLN A 28 14.00 25.08 44.83
N ARG A 29 13.94 23.78 44.54
CA ARG A 29 15.03 22.86 44.89
C ARG A 29 16.27 23.09 44.04
N MET A 30 16.12 23.40 42.76
CA MET A 30 17.23 23.78 41.88
C MET A 30 17.88 25.11 42.30
N ILE A 31 17.11 26.03 42.88
CA ILE A 31 17.63 27.29 43.45
C ILE A 31 18.43 27.01 44.74
N ASN A 32 17.92 26.15 45.59
CA ASN A 32 18.49 25.89 46.92
C ASN A 32 19.71 24.96 46.87
N GLU A 33 19.77 24.04 45.91
CA GLU A 33 20.78 22.98 45.84
C GLU A 33 21.37 22.86 44.41
N PRO A 34 22.60 23.37 44.18
CA PRO A 34 23.23 23.43 42.86
C PRO A 34 23.44 22.07 42.19
N THR A 35 23.56 21.00 42.98
CA THR A 35 23.75 19.62 42.49
C THR A 35 22.59 19.17 41.59
N TYR A 36 21.36 19.53 41.94
CA TYR A 36 20.18 19.19 41.15
C TYR A 36 20.04 20.05 39.89
N ARG A 37 20.58 21.27 39.93
CA ARG A 37 20.68 22.10 38.73
C ARG A 37 21.61 21.46 37.70
N ALA A 38 22.76 20.94 38.14
CA ALA A 38 23.69 20.24 37.28
C ALA A 38 23.09 18.96 36.66
N GLN A 39 22.32 18.18 37.45
CA GLN A 39 21.59 17.01 36.93
C GLN A 39 20.57 17.37 35.85
N PHE A 40 19.83 18.47 36.03
CA PHE A 40 18.90 18.96 35.01
C PHE A 40 19.61 19.34 33.70
N ASP A 41 20.73 20.06 33.83
CA ASP A 41 21.47 20.54 32.67
C ASP A 41 22.06 19.36 31.86
N ASP A 42 22.49 18.28 32.53
CA ASP A 42 22.98 17.03 31.90
C ASP A 42 21.87 16.27 31.14
N LEU A 43 20.70 16.11 31.76
CA LEU A 43 19.54 15.51 31.09
C LEU A 43 19.09 16.34 29.88
N LYS A 44 19.14 17.66 29.99
CA LYS A 44 18.80 18.58 28.91
C LYS A 44 19.80 18.51 27.75
N SER A 45 21.10 18.35 28.03
CA SER A 45 22.08 18.13 26.96
C SER A 45 21.85 16.82 26.24
N LEU A 46 21.55 15.73 26.96
CA LEU A 46 21.24 14.42 26.34
C LEU A 46 20.00 14.49 25.44
N GLN A 47 18.94 15.19 25.87
CA GLN A 47 17.74 15.40 25.05
C GLN A 47 18.07 16.17 23.77
N THR A 48 18.93 17.19 23.87
CA THR A 48 19.35 18.00 22.72
C THR A 48 20.20 17.17 21.76
N ASP A 49 21.15 16.39 22.29
CA ASP A 49 22.00 15.51 21.49
C ASP A 49 21.16 14.46 20.75
N ILE A 50 20.14 13.89 21.40
CA ILE A 50 19.20 12.94 20.78
C ILE A 50 18.32 13.62 19.73
N ALA A 51 17.91 14.87 19.94
CA ALA A 51 17.13 15.64 18.97
C ALA A 51 17.96 16.04 17.74
N ASP A 52 19.27 16.25 17.92
CA ASP A 52 20.24 16.56 16.86
C ASP A 52 20.71 15.31 16.10
N LEU A 53 20.53 14.10 16.65
CA LEU A 53 20.58 12.89 15.84
C LEU A 53 19.48 13.04 14.79
N ASP A 54 19.89 13.13 13.51
CA ASP A 54 19.03 13.18 12.34
C ASP A 54 18.20 11.89 12.26
N PHE A 55 17.20 11.80 13.12
CA PHE A 55 16.14 10.82 13.04
C PHE A 55 15.30 11.31 11.88
N GLN A 56 15.69 10.93 10.67
CA GLN A 56 14.77 10.98 9.54
C GLN A 56 13.72 9.91 9.85
N PRO A 57 12.49 10.24 10.31
CA PRO A 57 11.42 9.28 10.27
C PRO A 57 11.33 8.88 8.81
N ASN A 58 11.68 7.64 8.49
CA ASN A 58 11.61 7.20 7.11
C ASN A 58 10.21 7.55 6.62
N LYS A 59 10.17 8.25 5.49
CA LYS A 59 8.92 8.59 4.83
C LYS A 59 8.15 7.28 4.75
N THR A 60 6.93 7.29 5.28
CA THR A 60 5.95 6.19 5.32
C THR A 60 5.54 5.68 3.93
N THR A 61 6.37 5.87 2.90
CA THR A 61 6.12 5.66 1.48
C THR A 61 7.22 4.86 0.76
N GLN A 62 8.19 4.27 1.47
CA GLN A 62 9.30 3.53 0.82
C GLN A 62 9.30 2.01 1.04
N TRP A 63 8.36 1.44 1.80
CA TRP A 63 8.25 -0.02 1.90
C TRP A 63 7.80 -0.71 0.60
N SER A 64 7.22 0.05 -0.34
CA SER A 64 6.86 -0.44 -1.67
C SER A 64 8.03 -0.54 -2.65
N GLU A 65 9.16 0.11 -2.37
CA GLU A 65 10.33 0.13 -3.27
C GLU A 65 11.34 -0.98 -2.96
N LEU A 66 11.29 -1.56 -1.75
CA LEU A 66 12.19 -2.63 -1.31
C LEU A 66 11.63 -4.04 -1.51
N ALA A 67 10.34 -4.18 -1.83
CA ALA A 67 9.78 -5.44 -2.28
C ALA A 67 9.98 -5.55 -3.79
N PRO A 68 10.85 -6.45 -4.30
CA PRO A 68 10.83 -6.79 -5.71
C PRO A 68 9.53 -7.56 -6.01
N ASP A 69 8.43 -6.84 -6.22
CA ASP A 69 7.13 -7.36 -6.64
C ASP A 69 7.12 -7.73 -8.14
N VAL A 70 8.29 -8.15 -8.65
CA VAL A 70 8.53 -8.51 -10.05
C VAL A 70 7.87 -9.86 -10.38
N THR A 71 7.64 -10.69 -9.37
CA THR A 71 7.15 -12.06 -9.52
C THR A 71 5.62 -12.13 -9.64
N SER A 72 4.87 -11.20 -9.04
CA SER A 72 3.39 -11.25 -9.05
C SER A 72 2.77 -10.68 -10.34
N ARG A 73 3.35 -9.60 -10.90
CA ARG A 73 2.86 -8.98 -12.14
C ARG A 73 3.20 -9.78 -13.40
N SER A 74 4.39 -10.37 -13.45
CA SER A 74 4.89 -11.10 -14.62
C SER A 74 4.24 -12.49 -14.77
N ALA A 75 4.02 -13.21 -13.66
CA ALA A 75 3.32 -14.50 -13.72
C ALA A 75 1.87 -14.33 -14.17
N ARG A 76 1.21 -13.24 -13.75
CA ARG A 76 -0.19 -12.96 -14.10
C ARG A 76 -0.34 -12.62 -15.58
N SER A 77 0.55 -11.82 -16.16
CA SER A 77 0.49 -11.50 -17.60
C SER A 77 0.76 -12.71 -18.48
N LEU A 78 1.73 -13.55 -18.11
CA LEU A 78 2.06 -14.78 -18.85
C LEU A 78 0.92 -15.80 -18.82
N GLY A 79 0.26 -15.94 -17.66
CA GLY A 79 -0.92 -16.79 -17.50
C GLY A 79 -2.10 -16.35 -18.36
N TRP A 80 -2.38 -15.05 -18.42
CA TRP A 80 -3.43 -14.53 -19.31
C TRP A 80 -3.11 -14.72 -20.79
N LEU A 81 -1.86 -14.53 -21.21
CA LEU A 81 -1.46 -14.69 -22.60
C LEU A 81 -1.61 -16.15 -23.06
N THR A 82 -1.12 -17.09 -22.26
CA THR A 82 -1.24 -18.53 -22.54
C THR A 82 -2.69 -19.00 -22.54
N TYR A 83 -3.51 -18.53 -21.59
CA TYR A 83 -4.94 -18.83 -21.55
C TYR A 83 -5.70 -18.32 -22.78
N ILE A 84 -5.48 -17.05 -23.17
CA ILE A 84 -6.11 -16.45 -24.35
C ILE A 84 -5.68 -17.17 -25.62
N ALA A 85 -4.38 -17.44 -25.78
CA ALA A 85 -3.86 -18.15 -26.94
C ALA A 85 -4.47 -19.56 -27.08
N SER A 86 -4.51 -20.32 -25.97
CA SER A 86 -5.09 -21.67 -25.96
C SER A 86 -6.59 -21.66 -26.23
N THR A 87 -7.31 -20.71 -25.64
CA THR A 87 -8.76 -20.56 -25.85
C THR A 87 -9.07 -20.23 -27.31
N LEU A 88 -8.35 -19.28 -27.91
CA LEU A 88 -8.52 -18.92 -29.32
C LEU A 88 -8.21 -20.10 -30.24
N PHE A 89 -7.17 -20.87 -29.92
CA PHE A 89 -6.82 -22.06 -30.70
C PHE A 89 -7.91 -23.14 -30.64
N LEU A 90 -8.43 -23.46 -29.46
CA LEU A 90 -9.52 -24.43 -29.29
C LEU A 90 -10.80 -24.00 -29.97
N VAL A 91 -11.21 -22.74 -29.80
CA VAL A 91 -12.41 -22.20 -30.45
C VAL A 91 -12.25 -22.18 -31.96
N GLY A 92 -11.10 -21.74 -32.47
CA GLY A 92 -10.82 -21.72 -33.91
C GLY A 92 -10.78 -23.10 -34.54
N TYR A 93 -10.14 -24.07 -33.86
CA TYR A 93 -10.08 -25.45 -34.32
C TYR A 93 -11.47 -26.11 -34.31
N GLY A 94 -12.21 -25.99 -33.20
CA GLY A 94 -13.57 -26.53 -33.12
C GLY A 94 -14.52 -25.91 -34.14
N PHE A 95 -14.35 -24.61 -34.43
CA PHE A 95 -15.10 -23.93 -35.47
C PHE A 95 -14.77 -24.45 -36.87
N TYR A 96 -13.48 -24.63 -37.17
CA TYR A 96 -13.02 -25.21 -38.43
C TYR A 96 -13.58 -26.62 -38.65
N GLU A 97 -13.45 -27.48 -37.63
CA GLU A 97 -13.96 -28.85 -37.66
C GLU A 97 -15.49 -28.87 -37.84
N PHE A 98 -16.22 -28.01 -37.13
CA PHE A 98 -17.68 -27.91 -37.22
C PHE A 98 -18.18 -27.46 -38.61
N ILE A 99 -17.44 -26.59 -39.30
CA ILE A 99 -17.78 -26.17 -40.67
C ILE A 99 -17.61 -27.32 -41.66
N ILE A 100 -16.50 -28.07 -41.55
CA ILE A 100 -16.15 -29.14 -42.49
C ILE A 100 -16.93 -30.43 -42.19
N ALA A 101 -17.34 -30.66 -40.95
CA ALA A 101 -18.12 -31.81 -40.56
C ALA A 101 -19.41 -31.93 -41.40
N GLU A 102 -19.52 -33.01 -42.16
CA GLU A 102 -20.67 -33.28 -43.05
C GLU A 102 -21.92 -33.75 -42.28
N THR A 103 -21.77 -33.98 -40.98
CA THR A 103 -22.79 -34.59 -40.10
C THR A 103 -23.88 -33.62 -39.65
N ALA A 104 -23.67 -32.30 -39.76
CA ALA A 104 -24.60 -31.29 -39.26
C ALA A 104 -25.44 -30.65 -40.37
N ASN A 105 -26.76 -30.56 -40.14
CA ASN A 105 -27.70 -29.85 -41.00
C ASN A 105 -27.30 -28.37 -41.16
N ALA A 106 -27.41 -27.83 -42.37
CA ALA A 106 -27.10 -26.43 -42.70
C ALA A 106 -27.79 -25.42 -41.76
N PHE A 107 -29.01 -25.69 -41.31
CA PHE A 107 -29.72 -24.83 -40.34
C PHE A 107 -29.02 -24.76 -38.98
N VAL A 108 -28.52 -25.91 -38.50
CA VAL A 108 -27.78 -25.96 -37.22
C VAL A 108 -26.45 -25.23 -37.37
N LYS A 109 -25.78 -25.37 -38.52
CA LYS A 109 -24.53 -24.63 -38.80
C LYS A 109 -24.73 -23.13 -38.76
N THR A 110 -25.77 -22.61 -39.43
CA THR A 110 -26.06 -21.17 -39.46
C THR A 110 -26.51 -20.64 -38.09
N ALA A 111 -27.31 -21.39 -37.33
CA ALA A 111 -27.69 -21.01 -35.97
C ALA A 111 -26.49 -20.92 -35.02
N VAL A 112 -25.59 -21.91 -35.05
CA VAL A 112 -24.37 -21.92 -34.24
C VAL A 112 -23.42 -20.80 -34.64
N LEU A 113 -23.26 -20.56 -35.95
CA LEU A 113 -22.50 -19.42 -36.48
C LEU A 113 -23.05 -18.09 -35.97
N GLY A 114 -24.38 -17.92 -35.99
CA GLY A 114 -25.04 -16.72 -35.48
C GLY A 114 -24.78 -16.48 -34.00
N ILE A 115 -24.82 -17.54 -33.18
CA ILE A 115 -24.52 -17.47 -31.75
C ILE A 115 -23.06 -17.08 -31.51
N LEU A 116 -22.12 -17.73 -32.20
CA LEU A 116 -20.69 -17.44 -32.06
C LEU A 116 -20.35 -16.01 -32.49
N LEU A 117 -20.91 -15.54 -33.61
CA LEU A 117 -20.74 -14.17 -34.06
C LEU A 117 -21.37 -13.17 -33.08
N GLY A 118 -22.57 -13.46 -32.58
CA GLY A 118 -23.24 -12.63 -31.57
C GLY A 118 -22.41 -12.50 -30.29
N LEU A 119 -21.92 -13.62 -29.76
CA LEU A 119 -21.03 -13.64 -28.60
C LEU A 119 -19.72 -12.89 -28.87
N GLY A 120 -19.13 -13.08 -30.05
CA GLY A 120 -17.92 -12.35 -30.45
C GLY A 120 -18.12 -10.84 -30.49
N LEU A 121 -19.23 -10.37 -31.06
CA LEU A 121 -19.58 -8.95 -31.08
C LEU A 121 -19.83 -8.39 -29.68
N LEU A 122 -20.53 -9.12 -28.81
CA LEU A 122 -20.74 -8.73 -27.42
C LEU A 122 -19.42 -8.64 -26.66
N LEU A 123 -18.52 -9.61 -26.83
CA LEU A 123 -17.18 -9.57 -26.23
C LEU A 123 -16.38 -8.36 -26.72
N ILE A 124 -16.39 -8.08 -28.02
CA ILE A 124 -15.70 -6.90 -28.58
C ILE A 124 -16.29 -5.60 -28.00
N SER A 125 -17.61 -5.52 -27.82
CA SER A 125 -18.28 -4.38 -27.21
C SER A 125 -17.77 -4.13 -25.78
N VAL A 126 -17.76 -5.17 -24.95
CA VAL A 126 -17.27 -5.09 -23.57
C VAL A 126 -15.78 -4.78 -23.51
N ILE A 127 -14.96 -5.38 -24.38
CA ILE A 127 -13.52 -5.08 -24.47
C ILE A 127 -13.29 -3.63 -24.85
N LYS A 128 -14.01 -3.09 -25.85
CA LYS A 128 -13.93 -1.69 -26.23
C LYS A 128 -14.31 -0.77 -25.06
N GLN A 129 -15.42 -1.06 -24.39
CA GLN A 129 -15.86 -0.31 -23.23
C GLN A 129 -14.77 -0.32 -22.13
N ARG A 130 -14.22 -1.51 -21.82
CA ARG A 130 -13.18 -1.66 -20.81
C ARG A 130 -11.89 -0.93 -21.16
N LEU A 131 -11.50 -0.93 -22.44
CA LEU A 131 -10.32 -0.20 -22.92
C LEU A 131 -10.52 1.32 -22.80
N VAL A 132 -11.71 1.83 -23.13
CA VAL A 132 -12.06 3.26 -22.98
C VAL A 132 -12.09 3.65 -21.51
N GLU A 133 -12.78 2.88 -20.65
CA GLU A 133 -12.82 3.11 -19.20
C GLU A 133 -11.41 3.11 -18.60
N SER A 134 -10.54 2.16 -18.98
CA SER A 134 -9.16 2.08 -18.47
C SER A 134 -8.29 3.31 -18.80
N LYS A 135 -8.66 4.05 -19.85
CA LYS A 135 -7.97 5.27 -20.31
C LYS A 135 -8.56 6.54 -19.69
N THR A 136 -9.84 6.54 -19.35
CA THR A 136 -10.58 7.74 -18.89
C THR A 136 -10.87 7.73 -17.38
N ASP A 137 -10.46 6.69 -16.66
CA ASP A 137 -10.66 6.60 -15.21
C ASP A 137 -9.86 7.67 -14.43
N ARG A 138 -10.59 8.68 -13.93
CA ARG A 138 -10.08 9.80 -13.12
C ARG A 138 -9.65 9.34 -11.71
N TYR A 139 -10.10 8.19 -11.24
CA TYR A 139 -9.82 7.67 -9.89
C TYR A 139 -8.66 6.66 -9.87
N LYS A 140 -7.96 6.48 -10.98
CA LYS A 140 -6.85 5.52 -11.10
C LYS A 140 -5.67 5.79 -10.16
N ASP A 141 -5.52 7.03 -9.68
CA ASP A 141 -4.42 7.49 -8.81
C ASP A 141 -4.82 7.81 -7.36
N VAL A 142 -6.06 7.52 -6.95
CA VAL A 142 -6.45 7.71 -5.54
C VAL A 142 -6.36 6.39 -4.78
N GLN A 143 -5.32 6.32 -3.94
CA GLN A 143 -5.13 5.30 -2.93
C GLN A 143 -6.04 5.64 -1.73
N ILE A 144 -6.88 4.69 -1.30
CA ILE A 144 -7.65 4.76 -0.04
C ILE A 144 -6.84 4.08 1.05
#